data_AF-A0A1G5Z756-F1
#
_entry.id   AF-A0A1G5Z756-F1
#
_cell.length_a   1.000
_cell.length_b   1.000
_cell.length_c   1.000
_cell.angle_alpha   90.00
_cell.angle_beta   90.00
_cell.angle_gamma   90.00
#
_symmetry.space_group_name_H-M   'P 1'
#
loop_
_entity.id
_entity.type
_entity.pdbx_description
1 polymer ?
#
loop_
_entity_poly.entity_id
_entity_poly.type
_entity_poly.pdbx_seq_one_letter_code
_entity_poly.pdbx_strand_id
1 'polypeptide(L)' 'MAHTIGGIPQDEPYGAIHFAKKHDLTLRDAKFIIAANGPSRKACDAAAAAFVRNKAARFKKWLR' A
#
# COMPACT_ATOMS: atom_id res chain seq x y z
N MET A 1 3.93 14.29 -28.28
CA MET A 1 3.08 15.19 -27.46
C MET A 1 3.46 14.97 -26.00
N ALA A 2 4.35 15.81 -25.47
CA ALA A 2 4.72 15.82 -24.07
C ALA A 2 4.04 17.03 -23.43
N HIS A 3 3.08 16.80 -22.53
CA HIS A 3 2.48 17.84 -21.70
C HIS A 3 2.63 17.44 -20.24
N THR A 4 3.65 18.01 -19.59
CA THR A 4 3.84 18.02 -18.15
C THR A 4 3.28 19.33 -17.61
N ILE A 5 2.05 19.35 -17.10
CA ILE A 5 1.50 20.43 -16.28
C ILE A 5 0.70 19.77 -15.15
N GLY A 6 1.25 19.78 -13.94
CA GLY A 6 0.49 19.78 -12.67
C GLY A 6 -0.58 18.72 -12.40
N GLY A 7 -0.73 17.69 -13.21
CA GLY A 7 -1.72 16.63 -13.03
C GLY A 7 -1.09 15.45 -12.32
N ILE A 8 -1.38 15.29 -11.03
CA ILE A 8 -1.37 13.94 -10.44
C ILE A 8 -2.30 13.12 -11.35
N PRO A 9 -1.83 12.08 -12.04
CA PRO A 9 -2.71 11.27 -12.86
C PRO A 9 -3.86 10.78 -11.98
N GLN A 10 -5.10 11.17 -12.28
CA GLN A 10 -6.26 10.60 -11.58
C GLN A 10 -6.41 9.09 -11.85
N ASP A 11 -5.69 8.58 -12.84
CA ASP A 11 -5.46 7.17 -13.16
C ASP A 11 -4.24 6.54 -12.45
N GLU A 12 -3.60 7.24 -11.51
CA GLU A 12 -2.52 6.64 -10.73
C GLU A 12 -3.13 5.61 -9.76
N PRO A 13 -2.82 4.31 -9.89
CA PRO A 13 -3.42 3.26 -9.10
C PRO A 13 -3.09 3.49 -7.62
N TYR A 14 -4.03 4.09 -6.90
CA TYR A 14 -3.96 4.41 -5.46
C TYR A 14 -2.53 4.72 -5.00
N GLY A 15 -1.99 5.87 -5.42
CA GLY A 15 -0.55 6.20 -5.34
C GLY A 15 0.12 5.59 -4.11
N ALA A 16 1.08 4.69 -4.33
CA ALA A 16 1.65 3.83 -3.30
C ALA A 16 2.16 4.60 -2.07
N ILE A 17 2.50 5.88 -2.23
CA ILE A 17 2.87 6.81 -1.15
C ILE A 17 1.69 7.07 -0.21
N HIS A 18 0.50 7.35 -0.73
CA HIS A 18 -0.70 7.59 0.08
C HIS A 18 -1.13 6.31 0.79
N PHE A 19 -1.08 5.17 0.09
CA PHE A 19 -1.36 3.86 0.68
C PHE A 19 -0.38 3.50 1.81
N ALA A 20 0.91 3.75 1.58
CA ALA A 20 1.96 3.55 2.58
C ALA A 20 1.69 4.37 3.85
N LYS A 21 1.36 5.67 3.70
CA LYS A 21 1.02 6.54 4.83
C LYS A 21 -0.24 6.09 5.57
N LYS A 22 -1.30 5.69 4.84
CA LYS A 22 -2.58 5.27 5.44
C LYS A 22 -2.44 4.05 6.35
N HIS A 23 -1.59 3.10 5.98
CA HIS A 23 -1.48 1.80 6.64
C HIS A 23 -0.19 1.64 7.45
N ASP A 24 0.58 2.72 7.64
CA ASP A 24 1.90 2.69 8.30
C ASP A 24 2.83 1.62 7.69
N LEU A 25 2.88 1.60 6.36
CA LEU A 25 3.65 0.64 5.58
C LEU A 25 4.85 1.31 4.93
N THR A 26 5.88 0.52 4.65
CA THR A 26 6.94 0.97 3.76
C THR A 26 6.42 1.11 2.33
N LEU A 27 7.04 1.98 1.53
CA LEU A 27 6.69 2.13 0.11
C LEU A 27 6.82 0.79 -0.65
N ARG A 28 7.76 -0.06 -0.24
CA ARG A 28 7.96 -1.40 -0.81
C ARG A 28 6.77 -2.32 -0.52
N ASP A 29 6.31 -2.36 0.73
CA ASP A 29 5.15 -3.17 1.12
C ASP A 29 3.87 -2.68 0.45
N ALA A 30 3.70 -1.36 0.36
CA ALA A 30 2.58 -0.73 -0.34
C ALA A 30 2.53 -1.15 -1.83
N LYS A 31 3.65 -1.04 -2.54
CA LYS A 31 3.77 -1.49 -3.94
C LYS A 31 3.48 -2.98 -4.09
N PHE A 32 3.98 -3.81 -3.17
CA PHE A 32 3.74 -5.24 -3.18
C PHE A 32 2.25 -5.58 -3.02
N ILE A 33 1.56 -4.97 -2.06
CA ILE A 33 0.14 -5.21 -1.81
C ILE A 33 -0.71 -4.76 -3.00
N ILE A 34 -0.41 -3.60 -3.58
CA ILE A 34 -1.11 -3.08 -4.76
C ILE A 34 -0.88 -4.01 -5.97
N ALA A 35 0.35 -4.46 -6.20
CA ALA A 35 0.67 -5.40 -7.28
C ALA A 35 -0.01 -6.77 -7.10
N ALA A 36 -0.11 -7.27 -5.86
CA ALA A 36 -0.69 -8.58 -5.56
C ALA A 36 -2.22 -8.62 -5.62
N ASN A 37 -2.90 -7.51 -5.33
CA ASN A 37 -4.37 -7.46 -5.25
C ASN A 37 -5.02 -6.74 -6.45
N GLY A 38 -4.20 -6.13 -7.32
CA GLY A 38 -4.66 -5.38 -8.48
C GLY A 38 -5.28 -4.02 -8.12
N PRO A 39 -6.01 -3.39 -9.06
CA PRO A 39 -6.50 -2.01 -8.89
C PRO A 39 -7.66 -1.85 -7.88
N SER A 40 -8.14 -2.95 -7.29
CA SER A 40 -9.27 -2.92 -6.36
C SER A 40 -8.86 -2.35 -5.00
N ARG A 41 -9.25 -1.09 -4.74
CA ARG A 41 -8.97 -0.38 -3.48
C ARG A 41 -9.42 -1.16 -2.25
N LYS A 42 -10.61 -1.77 -2.31
CA LYS A 42 -11.18 -2.54 -1.20
C LYS A 42 -10.36 -3.79 -0.88
N ALA A 43 -9.84 -4.48 -1.91
CA ALA A 43 -8.99 -5.64 -1.74
C ALA A 43 -7.62 -5.24 -1.15
N CYS A 44 -7.01 -4.17 -1.68
CA CYS A 44 -5.75 -3.63 -1.16
C CYS A 44 -5.86 -3.22 0.31
N ASP A 45 -6.92 -2.49 0.70
CA ASP A 45 -7.13 -2.07 2.09
C ASP A 45 -7.30 -3.26 3.04
N ALA A 46 -8.06 -4.29 2.65
CA ALA A 46 -8.22 -5.51 3.44
C ALA A 46 -6.88 -6.26 3.58
N ALA A 47 -6.12 -6.36 2.49
CA ALA A 47 -4.80 -6.99 2.49
C ALA A 47 -3.79 -6.24 3.37
N ALA A 48 -3.79 -4.90 3.34
CA ALA A 48 -2.94 -4.11 4.21
C ALA A 48 -3.29 -4.28 5.70
N ALA A 49 -4.57 -4.26 6.05
CA ALA A 49 -5.00 -4.49 7.43
C ALA A 49 -4.53 -5.87 7.94
N ALA A 50 -4.64 -6.91 7.12
CA ALA A 50 -4.13 -8.24 7.45
C ALA A 50 -2.60 -8.27 7.59
N PHE A 51 -1.89 -7.60 6.68
CA PHE A 51 -0.43 -7.53 6.67
C PHE A 51 0.15 -6.84 7.91
N VAL A 52 -0.42 -5.69 8.31
CA VAL A 52 -0.01 -4.96 9.53
C VAL A 52 -0.23 -5.82 10.77
N ARG A 53 -1.41 -6.44 10.90
CA ARG A 53 -1.71 -7.35 12.03
C ARG A 53 -0.71 -8.51 12.11
N ASN A 54 -0.36 -9.10 10.97
CA ASN A 54 0.60 -10.21 10.93
C ASN A 54 2.03 -9.76 11.30
N LYS A 55 2.48 -8.59 10.81
CA LYS A 55 3.77 -8.01 11.21
C LYS A 55 3.84 -7.79 12.73
N ALA A 56 2.81 -7.20 13.32
CA ALA A 56 2.74 -6.98 14.76
C ALA A 56 2.77 -8.29 15.56
N ALA A 57 2.00 -9.31 15.12
CA ALA A 57 1.99 -10.62 15.75
C ALA A 57 3.35 -11.32 15.68
N ARG A 58 4.03 -11.24 14.53
CA ARG A 58 5.36 -11.84 14.33
C ARG A 58 6.43 -11.16 15.19
N PHE A 59 6.40 -9.83 15.28
CA PHE A 59 7.30 -9.09 16.16
C PHE A 59 7.10 -9.49 17.63
N LYS A 60 5.84 -9.56 18.10
CA LYS A 60 5.52 -9.97 19.49
C LYS A 60 5.92 -11.41 19.82
N LYS A 61 5.96 -12.31 18.83
CA LYS A 61 6.45 -13.68 19.01
C LYS A 61 7.97 -13.73 19.19
N TRP A 62 8.70 -12.79 18.60
CA TRP A 62 10.17 -12.73 18.66
C TRP A 62 10.69 -12.08 19.95
N LEU A 63 9.84 -11.31 20.63
CA LEU A 63 10.16 -10.61 21.88
C LEU A 63 9.89 -11.45 23.14
N ARG A 64 9.37 -12.67 22.99
CA ARG A 64 9.07 -13.61 24.08
C ARG A 64 10.06 -14.75 24.05
#